data_AF-A0A351BLA0-F1
#
_entry.id   AF-A0A351BLA0-F1
#
_cell.length_a   1.000
_cell.length_b   1.000
_cell.length_c   1.000
_cell.angle_alpha   90.00
_cell.angle_beta   90.00
_cell.angle_gamma   90.00
#
_symmetry.space_group_name_H-M   'P 1'
#
loop_
_entity.id
_entity.type
_entity.pdbx_description
1 polymer ?
#
loop_
_entity_poly.entity_id
_entity_poly.type
_entity_poly.pdbx_seq_one_letter_code
_entity_poly.pdbx_strand_id
1 'polypeptide(L)'
;MMPNEDASDSAGRHLVRGSAWMIGARWATRLIGLVSTVILARLLAPDDFGVVAIALIAVGLLETLGYAGVDLALMRPDANTRQHFDTAWTIQIIQGLLIGGLLLLLAPLVAWFFSEPRTTTVMQAIALRPVINGFENIGIVAFRKELDFAKDFRFTVYTKLVNFSIVVGAAFYLENYWALVIGMTSSSLVALVLSYLMHPYRPRLSVVHVREMWGFSQWLIISRVGAFLNRKTDEFVVGRILGTSVMGGYHVANELATMPSSELVMPLRRAMFPTLAKVSSDPEELEKLFCLSFSSIAVLCFSVGFGLMSIAPEFIPVVLGDKWLSAVDAMRWLALYGAFSSLILTLEMPLWVTGRTRLSAAQTWIELALLLPIVFVATRLNGIEGAAMARLGVSLLVLPVMLRFVSGACSIRIGKLYGAIWRPIVAGLLMSLVLALITPAALGSVVLALALKIVAGTLIFPCALFLLWLAAGRPAGLEAQAAAIIASYLGAARRRR
;
A
#
# COMPACT_ATOMS: atom_id res chain seq x y z
N MET A 1 35.08 -26.80 21.10
CA MET A 1 34.90 -26.01 19.86
C MET A 1 33.86 -24.94 20.13
N MET A 2 34.30 -23.73 20.47
CA MET A 2 33.42 -22.56 20.60
C MET A 2 33.05 -22.07 19.20
N PRO A 3 31.79 -21.69 18.92
CA PRO A 3 31.42 -21.08 17.64
C PRO A 3 32.16 -19.73 17.50
N ASN A 4 32.78 -19.50 16.34
CA ASN A 4 33.46 -18.25 15.98
C ASN A 4 32.58 -17.02 16.27
N GLU A 5 32.94 -16.21 17.28
CA GLU A 5 32.31 -14.91 17.56
C GLU A 5 32.42 -13.95 16.35
N ASP A 6 33.52 -14.01 15.59
CA ASP A 6 33.77 -13.19 14.39
C ASP A 6 32.79 -13.45 13.22
N ALA A 7 32.29 -14.68 13.09
CA ALA A 7 31.31 -15.02 12.06
C ALA A 7 29.92 -14.47 12.40
N SER A 8 29.59 -14.40 13.70
CA SER A 8 28.33 -13.83 14.18
C SER A 8 28.31 -12.30 14.06
N ASP A 9 29.45 -11.66 14.31
CA ASP A 9 29.60 -10.20 14.30
C ASP A 9 29.70 -9.61 12.89
N SER A 10 30.27 -10.37 11.93
CA SER A 10 30.23 -10.04 10.50
C SER A 10 28.83 -10.25 9.91
N ALA A 11 28.15 -11.35 10.22
CA ALA A 11 26.77 -11.59 9.79
C ALA A 11 25.80 -10.51 10.31
N GLY A 12 25.95 -10.09 11.57
CA GLY A 12 25.18 -9.00 12.18
C GLY A 12 25.39 -7.66 11.47
N ARG A 13 26.64 -7.29 11.17
CA ARG A 13 26.97 -6.07 10.40
C ARG A 13 26.43 -6.10 8.96
N HIS A 14 26.47 -7.25 8.30
CA HIS A 14 25.88 -7.42 6.96
C HIS A 14 24.35 -7.28 6.97
N LEU A 15 23.67 -7.82 8.00
CA LEU A 15 22.22 -7.69 8.18
C LEU A 15 21.78 -6.25 8.46
N VAL A 16 22.50 -5.52 9.31
CA VAL A 16 22.19 -4.11 9.63
C VAL A 16 22.41 -3.23 8.40
N ARG A 17 23.54 -3.40 7.70
CA ARG A 17 23.84 -2.64 6.47
C ARG A 17 22.84 -2.97 5.35
N GLY A 18 22.46 -4.24 5.20
CA GLY A 18 21.45 -4.69 4.26
C GLY A 18 20.07 -4.09 4.53
N SER A 19 19.68 -4.04 5.81
CA SER A 19 18.42 -3.42 6.24
C SER A 19 18.38 -1.91 5.97
N ALA A 20 19.49 -1.20 6.21
CA ALA A 20 19.61 0.22 5.87
C ALA A 20 19.47 0.47 4.37
N TRP A 21 20.09 -0.36 3.52
CA TRP A 21 19.93 -0.29 2.06
C TRP A 21 18.48 -0.52 1.65
N MET A 22 17.79 -1.52 2.19
CA MET A 22 16.38 -1.80 1.85
C MET A 22 15.45 -0.64 2.24
N ILE A 23 15.66 -0.05 3.42
CA ILE A 23 14.90 1.12 3.88
C ILE A 23 15.18 2.31 2.95
N GLY A 24 16.45 2.58 2.65
CA GLY A 24 16.86 3.62 1.71
C GLY A 24 16.24 3.44 0.31
N ALA A 25 16.25 2.20 -0.23
CA ALA A 25 15.68 1.89 -1.55
C ALA A 25 14.20 2.23 -1.59
N ARG A 26 13.49 1.82 -0.54
CA ARG A 26 12.05 2.07 -0.43
C ARG A 26 11.78 3.56 -0.37
N TRP A 27 12.42 4.30 0.54
CA TRP A 27 12.18 5.73 0.63
C TRP A 27 12.56 6.48 -0.65
N ALA A 28 13.68 6.14 -1.28
CA ALA A 28 14.08 6.73 -2.56
C ALA A 28 13.02 6.50 -3.65
N THR A 29 12.60 5.25 -3.84
CA THR A 29 11.61 4.89 -4.87
C THR A 29 10.22 5.49 -4.59
N ARG A 30 9.84 5.61 -3.32
CA ARG A 30 8.59 6.27 -2.90
C ARG A 30 8.63 7.78 -3.11
N LEU A 31 9.72 8.45 -2.74
CA LEU A 31 9.87 9.89 -2.98
C LEU A 31 9.90 10.22 -4.47
N ILE A 32 10.63 9.45 -5.28
CA ILE A 32 10.62 9.61 -6.74
C ILE A 32 9.21 9.40 -7.29
N GLY A 33 8.50 8.37 -6.81
CA GLY A 33 7.12 8.11 -7.20
C GLY A 33 6.19 9.27 -6.87
N LEU A 34 6.23 9.78 -5.64
CA LEU A 34 5.39 10.89 -5.18
C LEU A 34 5.69 12.18 -5.96
N VAL A 35 6.96 12.51 -6.16
CA VAL A 35 7.36 13.66 -6.99
C VAL A 35 6.87 13.49 -8.42
N SER A 36 6.99 12.28 -9.00
CA SER A 36 6.45 11.97 -10.33
C SER A 36 4.94 12.22 -10.39
N THR A 37 4.18 11.68 -9.44
CA THR A 37 2.72 11.82 -9.40
C THR A 37 2.32 13.29 -9.26
N VAL A 38 3.01 14.06 -8.42
CA VAL A 38 2.73 15.50 -8.25
C VAL A 38 3.03 16.29 -9.54
N ILE A 39 4.20 16.06 -10.17
CA ILE A 39 4.55 16.73 -11.44
C ILE A 39 3.53 16.38 -12.52
N LEU A 40 3.21 15.09 -12.69
CA LEU A 40 2.23 14.66 -13.68
C LEU A 40 0.83 15.20 -13.38
N ALA A 41 0.39 15.20 -12.12
CA ALA A 41 -0.89 15.77 -11.73
C ALA A 41 -0.96 17.28 -11.99
N ARG A 42 0.17 18.00 -11.89
CA ARG A 42 0.25 19.43 -12.24
C ARG A 42 0.19 19.68 -13.73
N LEU A 43 0.76 18.80 -14.55
CA LEU A 43 0.78 18.94 -16.02
C LEU A 43 -0.52 18.42 -16.67
N LEU A 44 -0.94 17.20 -16.35
CA LEU A 44 -2.06 16.50 -17.00
C LEU A 44 -3.41 16.82 -16.36
N ALA A 45 -4.51 16.65 -17.11
CA ALA A 45 -5.86 16.84 -16.59
C ALA A 45 -6.31 15.62 -15.74
N PRO A 46 -7.24 15.80 -14.78
CA PRO A 46 -7.83 14.67 -14.05
C PRO A 46 -8.43 13.61 -14.98
N ASP A 47 -8.97 14.03 -16.12
CA ASP A 47 -9.52 13.15 -17.15
C ASP A 47 -8.48 12.16 -17.71
N ASP A 48 -7.23 12.59 -17.90
CA ASP A 48 -6.14 11.73 -18.37
C ASP A 48 -5.83 10.60 -17.37
N PHE A 49 -5.82 10.94 -16.08
CA PHE A 49 -5.66 9.96 -15.00
C PHE A 49 -6.84 8.98 -14.95
N GLY A 50 -8.06 9.45 -15.25
CA GLY A 50 -9.25 8.62 -15.30
C GLY A 50 -9.18 7.51 -16.34
N VAL A 51 -8.82 7.85 -17.58
CA VAL A 51 -8.65 6.88 -18.68
C VAL A 51 -7.62 5.81 -18.31
N VAL A 52 -6.49 6.24 -17.77
CA VAL A 52 -5.40 5.34 -17.39
C VAL A 52 -5.78 4.49 -16.17
N ALA A 53 -6.49 5.05 -15.19
CA ALA A 53 -6.95 4.30 -14.02
C ALA A 53 -7.92 3.17 -14.40
N ILE A 54 -8.84 3.40 -15.34
CA ILE A 54 -9.72 2.36 -15.88
C ILE A 54 -8.90 1.24 -16.53
N ALA A 55 -7.92 1.58 -17.36
CA ALA A 55 -7.02 0.59 -17.96
C ALA A 55 -6.24 -0.20 -16.88
N LEU A 56 -5.75 0.47 -15.84
CA LEU A 56 -5.04 -0.17 -14.73
C LEU A 56 -5.92 -1.12 -13.91
N ILE A 57 -7.23 -0.88 -13.80
CA ILE A 57 -8.16 -1.83 -13.18
C ILE A 57 -8.21 -3.13 -13.99
N ALA A 58 -8.35 -3.02 -15.31
CA ALA A 58 -8.38 -4.20 -16.20
C ALA A 58 -7.05 -4.97 -16.14
N VAL A 59 -5.92 -4.26 -16.21
CA VAL A 59 -4.57 -4.84 -16.08
C VAL A 59 -4.41 -5.54 -14.73
N GLY A 60 -4.75 -4.88 -13.63
CA GLY A 60 -4.62 -5.43 -12.28
C GLY A 60 -5.48 -6.68 -12.05
N LEU A 61 -6.67 -6.74 -12.65
CA LEU A 61 -7.54 -7.92 -12.58
C LEU A 61 -6.91 -9.11 -13.31
N LEU A 62 -6.43 -8.90 -14.54
CA LEU A 62 -5.80 -9.97 -15.33
C LEU A 62 -4.45 -10.42 -14.74
N GLU A 63 -3.65 -9.50 -14.21
CA GLU A 63 -2.43 -9.83 -13.46
C GLU A 63 -2.74 -10.64 -12.20
N THR A 64 -3.84 -10.32 -11.51
CA THR A 64 -4.29 -11.06 -10.33
C THR A 64 -4.72 -12.48 -10.68
N LEU A 65 -5.45 -12.66 -11.79
CA LEU A 65 -5.89 -13.97 -12.30
C LEU A 65 -4.71 -14.81 -12.81
N GLY A 66 -3.72 -14.17 -13.45
CA GLY A 66 -2.55 -14.84 -13.99
C GLY A 66 -1.52 -15.26 -12.95
N TYR A 67 -1.68 -14.90 -11.67
CA TYR A 67 -0.65 -15.10 -10.65
C TYR A 67 -0.28 -16.57 -10.45
N ALA A 68 0.86 -16.97 -10.99
CA ALA A 68 1.38 -18.34 -10.92
C ALA A 68 2.22 -18.63 -9.65
N GLY A 69 2.49 -17.63 -8.80
CA GLY A 69 3.24 -17.86 -7.55
C GLY A 69 4.74 -18.15 -7.72
N VAL A 70 5.29 -17.83 -8.90
CA VAL A 70 6.67 -18.15 -9.31
C VAL A 70 7.72 -17.66 -8.30
N ASP A 71 7.58 -16.43 -7.80
CA ASP A 71 8.54 -15.85 -6.84
C ASP A 71 8.60 -16.64 -5.53
N LEU A 72 7.44 -17.12 -5.04
CA LEU A 72 7.37 -17.94 -3.84
C LEU A 72 7.96 -19.33 -4.06
N ALA A 73 7.85 -19.87 -5.27
CA ALA A 73 8.44 -21.16 -5.62
C ALA A 73 9.97 -21.08 -5.66
N LEU A 74 10.54 -20.01 -6.24
CA LEU A 74 12.00 -19.82 -6.31
C LEU A 74 12.67 -19.50 -4.97
N MET A 75 11.92 -18.94 -4.01
CA MET A 75 12.41 -18.67 -2.65
C MET A 75 12.49 -19.93 -1.78
N ARG A 76 11.99 -21.09 -2.24
CA ARG A 76 12.09 -22.34 -1.47
C ARG A 76 13.54 -22.85 -1.43
N PRO A 77 13.98 -23.48 -0.33
CA PRO A 77 15.32 -24.05 -0.22
C PRO A 77 15.65 -25.06 -1.32
N ASP A 78 14.65 -25.79 -1.81
CA ASP A 78 14.85 -26.86 -2.80
C ASP A 78 14.94 -26.33 -4.24
N ALA A 79 14.53 -25.08 -4.49
CA ALA A 79 14.51 -24.46 -5.81
C ALA A 79 15.86 -23.78 -6.17
N ASN A 80 16.94 -24.55 -6.21
CA ASN A 80 18.31 -24.03 -6.43
C ASN A 80 18.95 -24.44 -7.76
N THR A 81 18.30 -25.29 -8.55
CA THR A 81 18.83 -25.69 -9.86
C THR A 81 18.53 -24.63 -10.92
N ARG A 82 19.41 -24.55 -11.92
CA ARG A 82 19.21 -23.72 -13.12
C ARG A 82 17.85 -23.99 -13.78
N GLN A 83 17.41 -25.25 -13.81
CA GLN A 83 16.15 -25.63 -14.41
C GLN A 83 14.93 -25.02 -13.70
N HIS A 84 14.99 -24.74 -12.38
CA HIS A 84 13.92 -24.00 -11.72
C HIS A 84 13.85 -22.55 -12.19
N PHE A 85 14.99 -21.86 -12.33
CA PHE A 85 15.04 -20.49 -12.85
C PHE A 85 14.57 -20.39 -14.30
N ASP A 86 15.04 -21.30 -15.16
CA ASP A 86 14.62 -21.41 -16.57
C ASP A 86 13.11 -21.69 -16.68
N THR A 87 12.59 -22.57 -15.82
CA THR A 87 11.14 -22.89 -15.79
C THR A 87 10.32 -21.71 -15.30
N ALA A 88 10.75 -21.04 -14.23
CA ALA A 88 10.12 -19.84 -13.70
C ALA A 88 10.02 -18.73 -14.76
N TRP A 89 11.12 -18.46 -15.47
CA TRP A 89 11.15 -17.49 -16.56
C TRP A 89 10.21 -17.88 -17.71
N THR A 90 10.18 -19.16 -18.07
CA THR A 90 9.26 -19.68 -19.11
C THR A 90 7.79 -19.45 -18.72
N ILE A 91 7.44 -19.69 -17.44
CA ILE A 91 6.09 -19.41 -16.93
C ILE A 91 5.78 -17.90 -17.00
N GLN A 92 6.73 -17.04 -16.64
CA GLN A 92 6.54 -15.58 -16.72
C GLN A 92 6.31 -15.10 -18.16
N ILE A 93 7.00 -15.64 -19.16
CA ILE A 93 6.73 -15.34 -20.58
C ILE A 93 5.32 -15.76 -20.96
N ILE A 94 4.95 -17.02 -20.67
CA ILE A 94 3.62 -17.55 -21.03
C ILE A 94 2.53 -16.70 -20.38
N GLN A 95 2.69 -16.37 -19.10
CA GLN A 95 1.78 -15.52 -18.36
C GLN A 95 1.71 -14.11 -18.96
N GLY A 96 2.86 -13.50 -19.29
CA GLY A 96 2.96 -12.18 -19.89
C GLY A 96 2.26 -12.11 -21.25
N LEU A 97 2.49 -13.09 -22.12
CA LEU A 97 1.83 -13.24 -23.41
C LEU A 97 0.32 -13.47 -23.27
N LEU A 98 -0.10 -14.31 -22.33
CA LEU A 98 -1.52 -14.57 -22.08
C LEU A 98 -2.23 -13.30 -21.59
N ILE A 99 -1.68 -12.61 -20.59
CA ILE A 99 -2.25 -11.37 -20.05
C ILE A 99 -2.26 -10.28 -21.14
N GLY A 100 -1.15 -10.11 -21.86
CA GLY A 100 -1.06 -9.14 -22.96
C GLY A 100 -2.08 -9.42 -24.07
N GLY A 101 -2.23 -10.68 -24.49
CA GLY A 101 -3.23 -11.09 -25.46
C GLY A 101 -4.67 -10.84 -24.98
N LEU A 102 -4.97 -11.19 -23.72
CA LEU A 102 -6.29 -10.92 -23.13
C LEU A 102 -6.57 -9.41 -23.02
N LEU A 103 -5.58 -8.59 -22.68
CA LEU A 103 -5.73 -7.13 -22.66
C LEU A 103 -6.07 -6.59 -24.06
N LEU A 104 -5.37 -7.04 -25.10
CA LEU A 104 -5.66 -6.63 -26.48
C LEU A 104 -7.09 -6.99 -26.91
N LEU A 105 -7.54 -8.21 -26.58
CA LEU A 105 -8.87 -8.70 -26.93
C LEU A 105 -10.00 -8.05 -26.12
N LEU A 106 -9.78 -7.80 -24.83
CA LEU A 106 -10.78 -7.22 -23.94
C LEU A 106 -10.83 -5.69 -23.98
N ALA A 107 -9.86 -5.01 -24.61
CA ALA A 107 -9.79 -3.55 -24.68
C ALA A 107 -11.06 -2.86 -25.22
N PRO A 108 -11.69 -3.34 -26.32
CA PRO A 108 -12.94 -2.77 -26.80
C PRO A 108 -14.11 -2.99 -25.84
N LEU A 109 -14.16 -4.16 -25.17
CA LEU A 109 -15.23 -4.49 -24.22
C LEU A 109 -15.16 -3.60 -22.98
N VAL A 110 -13.97 -3.36 -22.45
CA VAL A 110 -13.75 -2.48 -21.29
C VAL A 110 -14.11 -1.03 -21.67
N ALA A 111 -13.65 -0.55 -22.83
CA ALA A 111 -13.97 0.79 -23.31
C ALA A 111 -15.49 1.00 -23.49
N TRP A 112 -16.19 0.00 -24.03
CA TRP A 112 -17.64 0.00 -24.12
C TRP A 112 -18.31 0.04 -22.75
N PHE A 113 -17.88 -0.81 -21.82
CA PHE A 113 -18.46 -0.88 -20.48
C PHE A 113 -18.34 0.45 -19.73
N PHE A 114 -17.17 1.09 -19.78
CA PHE A 114 -16.93 2.40 -19.15
C PHE A 114 -17.36 3.59 -20.00
N SER A 115 -17.85 3.37 -21.23
CA SER A 115 -18.22 4.43 -22.17
C SER A 115 -17.07 5.41 -22.47
N GLU A 116 -15.83 4.91 -22.54
CA GLU A 116 -14.63 5.70 -22.80
C GLU A 116 -13.77 5.05 -23.91
N PRO A 117 -13.90 5.51 -25.17
CA PRO A 117 -13.20 4.92 -26.32
C PRO A 117 -11.66 5.01 -26.23
N ARG A 118 -11.10 6.07 -25.60
CA ARG A 118 -9.63 6.21 -25.46
C ARG A 118 -9.02 5.06 -24.68
N THR A 119 -9.79 4.44 -23.79
CA THR A 119 -9.37 3.27 -23.00
C THR A 119 -8.93 2.12 -23.89
N THR A 120 -9.52 1.93 -25.08
CA THR A 120 -9.12 0.84 -26.00
C THR A 120 -7.65 0.96 -26.38
N THR A 121 -7.24 2.12 -26.91
CA THR A 121 -5.87 2.37 -27.35
C THR A 121 -4.89 2.33 -26.17
N VAL A 122 -5.30 2.87 -25.01
CA VAL A 122 -4.49 2.85 -23.79
C VAL A 122 -4.25 1.42 -23.29
N MET A 123 -5.30 0.59 -23.20
CA MET A 123 -5.15 -0.82 -22.82
C MET A 123 -4.29 -1.59 -23.80
N GLN A 124 -4.44 -1.34 -25.10
CA GLN A 124 -3.64 -1.99 -26.13
C GLN A 124 -2.16 -1.63 -26.02
N ALA A 125 -1.84 -0.37 -25.74
CA ALA A 125 -0.47 0.06 -25.51
C ALA A 125 0.12 -0.52 -24.22
N ILE A 126 -0.66 -0.53 -23.12
CA ILE A 126 -0.23 -1.10 -21.84
C ILE A 126 -0.15 -2.63 -21.88
N ALA A 127 -0.83 -3.31 -22.84
CA ALA A 127 -0.73 -4.75 -23.01
C ALA A 127 0.71 -5.24 -23.30
N LEU A 128 1.59 -4.37 -23.80
CA LEU A 128 3.01 -4.65 -23.95
C LEU A 128 3.74 -4.83 -22.61
N ARG A 129 3.28 -4.16 -21.55
CA ARG A 129 3.90 -4.19 -20.22
C ARG A 129 4.05 -5.61 -19.64
N PRO A 130 2.98 -6.42 -19.49
CA PRO A 130 3.11 -7.78 -18.99
C PRO A 130 3.96 -8.68 -19.91
N VAL A 131 3.94 -8.45 -21.22
CA VAL A 131 4.79 -9.16 -22.17
C VAL A 131 6.27 -8.85 -21.91
N ILE A 132 6.63 -7.57 -21.83
CA ILE A 132 8.00 -7.11 -21.54
C ILE A 132 8.48 -7.65 -20.19
N ASN A 133 7.65 -7.56 -19.15
CA ASN A 133 7.96 -8.10 -17.82
C ASN A 133 8.22 -9.61 -17.87
N GLY A 134 7.50 -10.36 -18.71
CA GLY A 134 7.72 -11.79 -18.90
C GLY A 134 9.13 -12.14 -19.39
N PHE A 135 9.78 -11.25 -20.14
CA PHE A 135 11.14 -11.46 -20.64
C PHE A 135 12.24 -11.01 -19.67
N GLU A 136 11.90 -10.39 -18.54
CA GLU A 136 12.85 -9.90 -17.54
C GLU A 136 13.79 -11.00 -17.06
N ASN A 137 15.06 -10.67 -16.84
CA ASN A 137 16.04 -11.67 -16.43
C ASN A 137 15.73 -12.16 -15.00
N ILE A 138 15.25 -13.40 -14.88
CA ILE A 138 14.93 -14.03 -13.60
C ILE A 138 16.09 -14.07 -12.60
N GLY A 139 17.34 -13.94 -13.07
CA GLY A 139 18.53 -13.91 -12.23
C GLY A 139 18.55 -12.78 -11.21
N ILE A 140 17.84 -11.66 -11.44
CA ILE A 140 17.77 -10.57 -10.44
C ILE A 140 17.12 -11.01 -9.11
N VAL A 141 16.31 -12.08 -9.11
CA VAL A 141 15.74 -12.68 -7.90
C VAL A 141 16.86 -13.21 -6.99
N ALA A 142 18.00 -13.62 -7.57
CA ALA A 142 19.17 -14.07 -6.82
C ALA A 142 19.73 -12.96 -5.90
N PHE A 143 19.63 -11.67 -6.29
CA PHE A 143 20.09 -10.56 -5.43
C PHE A 143 19.42 -10.57 -4.06
N ARG A 144 18.12 -10.91 -4.00
CA ARG A 144 17.36 -11.01 -2.75
C ARG A 144 17.65 -12.32 -2.02
N LYS A 145 17.79 -13.42 -2.78
CA LYS A 145 18.07 -14.75 -2.23
C LYS A 145 19.46 -14.84 -1.58
N GLU A 146 20.44 -14.18 -2.18
CA GLU A 146 21.84 -14.11 -1.73
C GLU A 146 22.10 -12.94 -0.77
N LEU A 147 21.06 -12.17 -0.41
CA LEU A 147 21.14 -11.00 0.47
C LEU A 147 22.07 -9.88 -0.04
N ASP A 148 22.30 -9.79 -1.35
CA ASP A 148 23.01 -8.67 -2.01
C ASP A 148 22.06 -7.49 -2.24
N PHE A 149 21.66 -6.87 -1.12
CA PHE A 149 20.73 -5.73 -1.11
C PHE A 149 21.29 -4.50 -1.84
N ALA A 150 22.61 -4.39 -2.03
CA ALA A 150 23.21 -3.29 -2.77
C ALA A 150 22.95 -3.41 -4.28
N LYS A 151 22.95 -4.62 -4.85
CA LYS A 151 22.53 -4.84 -6.24
C LYS A 151 21.03 -4.65 -6.42
N ASP A 152 20.20 -5.19 -5.52
CA ASP A 152 18.74 -4.99 -5.56
C ASP A 152 18.35 -3.52 -5.41
N PHE A 153 19.03 -2.77 -4.52
CA PHE A 153 18.88 -1.32 -4.38
C PHE A 153 19.19 -0.60 -5.70
N ARG A 154 20.36 -0.85 -6.29
CA ARG A 154 20.79 -0.19 -7.54
C ARG A 154 19.81 -0.49 -8.67
N PHE A 155 19.42 -1.75 -8.82
CA PHE A 155 18.45 -2.16 -9.83
C PHE A 155 17.13 -1.39 -9.68
N THR A 156 16.58 -1.35 -8.47
CA THR A 156 15.29 -0.70 -8.20
C THR A 156 15.37 0.83 -8.37
N VAL A 157 16.41 1.46 -7.84
CA VAL A 157 16.58 2.93 -7.89
C VAL A 157 16.92 3.42 -9.30
N TYR A 158 17.83 2.75 -10.02
CA TYR A 158 18.16 3.16 -11.40
C TYR A 158 16.98 2.97 -12.34
N THR A 159 16.23 1.87 -12.22
CA THR A 159 14.99 1.68 -12.99
C THR A 159 14.03 2.84 -12.74
N LYS A 160 13.81 3.21 -11.47
CA LYS A 160 12.88 4.29 -11.12
C LYS A 160 13.35 5.67 -11.57
N LEU A 161 14.65 5.96 -11.49
CA LEU A 161 15.23 7.25 -11.90
C LEU A 161 15.19 7.46 -13.42
N VAL A 162 15.58 6.44 -14.20
CA VAL A 162 15.49 6.49 -15.66
C VAL A 162 14.04 6.62 -16.09
N ASN A 163 13.14 5.83 -15.49
CA ASN A 163 11.71 5.94 -15.77
C ASN A 163 11.14 7.32 -15.40
N PHE A 164 11.53 7.88 -14.26
CA PHE A 164 11.13 9.23 -13.85
C PHE A 164 11.53 10.27 -14.89
N SER A 165 12.75 10.18 -15.42
CA SER A 165 13.23 11.11 -16.45
C SER A 165 12.43 10.98 -17.75
N ILE A 166 12.12 9.75 -18.18
CA ILE A 166 11.33 9.48 -19.38
C ILE A 166 9.89 9.99 -19.21
N VAL A 167 9.22 9.65 -18.11
CA VAL A 167 7.81 10.00 -17.90
C VAL A 167 7.62 11.50 -17.72
N VAL A 168 8.52 12.17 -17.01
CA VAL A 168 8.46 13.63 -16.82
C VAL A 168 8.75 14.34 -18.13
N GLY A 169 9.76 13.90 -18.90
CA GLY A 169 10.04 14.44 -20.23
C GLY A 169 8.86 14.27 -21.18
N ALA A 170 8.22 13.08 -21.19
CA ALA A 170 7.02 12.82 -21.99
C ALA A 170 5.84 13.68 -21.53
N ALA A 171 5.68 13.92 -20.23
CA ALA A 171 4.62 14.78 -19.69
C ALA A 171 4.76 16.24 -20.13
N PHE A 172 5.99 16.78 -20.13
CA PHE A 172 6.26 18.14 -20.62
C PHE A 172 6.06 18.30 -22.13
N TYR A 173 6.27 17.23 -22.91
CA TYR A 173 6.14 17.30 -24.37
C TYR A 173 4.72 17.02 -24.87
N LEU A 174 4.02 16.04 -24.27
CA LEU A 174 2.73 15.56 -24.76
C LEU A 174 1.53 16.19 -24.04
N GLU A 175 1.69 16.53 -22.76
CA GLU A 175 0.65 17.13 -21.90
C GLU A 175 -0.69 16.36 -21.89
N ASN A 176 -0.66 15.03 -22.07
CA ASN A 176 -1.85 14.19 -22.07
C ASN A 176 -1.56 12.79 -21.51
N TYR A 177 -2.60 11.95 -21.43
CA TYR A 177 -2.52 10.58 -20.89
C TYR A 177 -1.43 9.69 -21.51
N TRP A 178 -0.93 9.95 -22.72
CA TRP A 178 0.17 9.17 -23.31
C TRP A 178 1.46 9.27 -22.50
N ALA A 179 1.69 10.36 -21.77
CA ALA A 179 2.83 10.44 -20.86
C ALA A 179 2.79 9.33 -19.79
N LEU A 180 1.61 9.08 -19.21
CA LEU A 180 1.41 8.00 -18.24
C LEU A 180 1.62 6.63 -18.89
N VAL A 181 1.08 6.41 -20.08
CA VAL A 181 1.25 5.15 -20.84
C VAL A 181 2.71 4.89 -21.15
N ILE A 182 3.43 5.88 -21.69
CA ILE A 182 4.87 5.80 -21.97
C ILE A 182 5.64 5.51 -20.68
N GLY A 183 5.30 6.16 -19.56
CA GLY A 183 5.91 5.88 -18.26
C GLY A 183 5.72 4.42 -17.81
N MET A 184 4.54 3.85 -17.99
CA MET A 184 4.29 2.45 -17.59
C MET A 184 5.07 1.46 -18.46
N THR A 185 5.06 1.64 -19.78
CA THR A 185 5.70 0.72 -20.71
C THR A 185 7.22 0.88 -20.70
N SER A 186 7.72 2.11 -20.59
CA SER A 186 9.16 2.39 -20.48
C SER A 186 9.74 1.90 -19.16
N SER A 187 9.02 1.97 -18.03
CA SER A 187 9.48 1.40 -16.76
C SER A 187 9.79 -0.09 -16.90
N SER A 188 8.92 -0.84 -17.58
CA SER A 188 9.13 -2.27 -17.83
C SER A 188 10.27 -2.53 -18.80
N LEU A 189 10.42 -1.71 -19.84
CA LEU A 189 11.53 -1.84 -20.78
C LEU A 189 12.88 -1.54 -20.12
N VAL A 190 12.95 -0.50 -19.29
CA VAL A 190 14.15 -0.15 -18.52
C VAL A 190 14.50 -1.27 -17.54
N ALA A 191 13.52 -1.81 -16.82
CA ALA A 191 13.73 -2.94 -15.92
C ALA A 191 14.28 -4.17 -16.68
N LEU A 192 13.67 -4.50 -17.82
CA LEU A 192 14.13 -5.56 -18.71
C LEU A 192 15.60 -5.36 -19.11
N VAL A 193 15.95 -4.21 -19.67
CA VAL A 193 17.32 -3.92 -20.12
C VAL A 193 18.31 -3.97 -18.96
N LEU A 194 18.02 -3.30 -17.84
CA LEU A 194 18.89 -3.31 -16.66
C LEU A 194 19.06 -4.70 -16.07
N SER A 195 18.04 -5.56 -16.12
CA SER A 195 18.13 -6.93 -15.59
C SER A 195 19.18 -7.78 -16.31
N TYR A 196 19.32 -7.63 -17.64
CA TYR A 196 20.33 -8.33 -18.44
C TYR A 196 21.73 -7.71 -18.35
N LEU A 197 21.81 -6.40 -18.10
CA LEU A 197 23.07 -5.69 -17.85
C LEU A 197 23.64 -6.01 -16.46
N MET A 198 22.78 -6.12 -15.45
CA MET A 198 23.19 -6.30 -14.06
C MET A 198 23.38 -7.77 -13.66
N HIS A 199 22.74 -8.71 -14.35
CA HIS A 199 22.85 -10.14 -14.04
C HIS A 199 23.35 -10.96 -15.25
N PRO A 200 24.39 -11.80 -15.09
CA PRO A 200 24.98 -12.57 -16.21
C PRO A 200 24.11 -13.76 -16.65
N TYR A 201 23.14 -14.18 -15.83
CA TYR A 201 22.25 -15.30 -16.18
C TYR A 201 21.56 -15.07 -17.52
N ARG A 202 21.48 -16.13 -18.33
CA ARG A 202 20.79 -16.14 -19.63
C ARG A 202 19.75 -17.26 -19.60
N PRO A 203 18.46 -16.89 -19.38
CA PRO A 203 17.39 -17.87 -19.29
C PRO A 203 17.26 -18.71 -20.55
N ARG A 204 16.80 -19.95 -20.38
CA ARG A 204 16.42 -20.85 -21.47
C ARG A 204 14.98 -21.32 -21.25
N LEU A 205 14.31 -21.69 -22.33
CA LEU A 205 12.98 -22.29 -22.23
C LEU A 205 13.10 -23.66 -21.52
N SER A 206 12.31 -23.85 -20.47
CA SER A 206 12.24 -25.10 -19.71
C SER A 206 10.82 -25.28 -19.18
N VAL A 207 10.32 -26.50 -19.24
CA VAL A 207 9.00 -26.86 -18.68
C VAL A 207 9.08 -27.96 -17.61
N VAL A 208 10.30 -28.35 -17.22
CA VAL A 208 10.57 -29.52 -16.35
C VAL A 208 9.83 -29.42 -15.01
N HIS A 209 9.89 -28.25 -14.36
CA HIS A 209 9.33 -28.06 -13.02
C HIS A 209 7.99 -27.28 -13.01
N VAL A 210 7.28 -27.21 -14.16
CA VAL A 210 6.05 -26.40 -14.27
C VAL A 210 4.97 -26.90 -13.32
N ARG A 211 4.80 -28.21 -13.21
CA ARG A 211 3.78 -28.82 -12.34
C ARG A 211 4.05 -28.55 -10.86
N GLU A 212 5.31 -28.55 -10.45
CA GLU A 212 5.73 -28.24 -9.08
C GLU A 212 5.46 -26.78 -8.71
N MET A 213 5.60 -25.87 -9.68
CA MET A 213 5.31 -24.45 -9.50
C MET A 213 3.80 -24.14 -9.55
N TRP A 214 3.02 -24.88 -10.34
CA TRP A 214 1.58 -24.64 -10.54
C TRP A 214 0.68 -25.25 -9.46
N GLY A 215 1.15 -26.27 -8.74
CA GLY A 215 0.34 -27.10 -7.83
C GLY A 215 -0.28 -26.42 -6.59
N PHE A 216 -0.14 -25.11 -6.41
CA PHE A 216 -0.57 -24.41 -5.19
C PHE A 216 -1.29 -23.06 -5.41
N SER A 217 -1.62 -22.67 -6.64
CA SER A 217 -2.06 -21.30 -6.97
C SER A 217 -3.58 -21.08 -6.99
N GLN A 218 -4.40 -22.10 -7.21
CA GLN A 218 -5.85 -21.90 -7.47
C GLN A 218 -6.63 -21.21 -6.33
N TRP A 219 -6.45 -21.64 -5.08
CA TRP A 219 -7.14 -21.03 -3.93
C TRP A 219 -6.60 -19.64 -3.61
N LEU A 220 -5.31 -19.42 -3.88
CA LEU A 220 -4.67 -18.13 -3.70
C LEU A 220 -5.19 -17.10 -4.71
N ILE A 221 -5.45 -17.52 -5.95
CA ILE A 221 -6.06 -16.68 -6.98
C ILE A 221 -7.45 -16.23 -6.53
N ILE A 222 -8.30 -17.14 -6.03
CA ILE A 222 -9.65 -16.77 -5.54
C ILE A 222 -9.58 -15.71 -4.45
N SER A 223 -8.73 -15.91 -3.43
CA SER A 223 -8.56 -14.92 -2.35
C SER A 223 -8.00 -13.59 -2.87
N ARG A 224 -7.06 -13.61 -3.81
CA ARG A 224 -6.49 -12.39 -4.40
C ARG A 224 -7.49 -11.64 -5.27
N VAL A 225 -8.33 -12.34 -6.04
CA VAL A 225 -9.41 -11.74 -6.83
C VAL A 225 -10.41 -11.04 -5.90
N GLY A 226 -10.85 -11.72 -4.82
CA GLY A 226 -11.72 -11.09 -3.82
C GLY A 226 -11.11 -9.82 -3.23
N ALA A 227 -9.83 -9.87 -2.85
CA ALA A 227 -9.11 -8.71 -2.31
C ALA A 227 -8.85 -7.61 -3.37
N PHE A 228 -8.68 -7.97 -4.63
CA PHE A 228 -8.56 -7.01 -5.74
C PHE A 228 -9.88 -6.29 -5.97
N LEU A 229 -10.97 -7.04 -6.13
CA LEU A 229 -12.30 -6.50 -6.31
C LEU A 229 -12.65 -5.59 -5.14
N ASN A 230 -12.47 -6.03 -3.90
CA ASN A 230 -12.73 -5.19 -2.73
C ASN A 230 -11.97 -3.85 -2.78
N ARG A 231 -10.69 -3.86 -3.15
CA ARG A 231 -9.86 -2.64 -3.25
C ARG A 231 -10.17 -1.72 -4.43
N LYS A 232 -10.80 -2.23 -5.47
CA LYS A 232 -11.08 -1.49 -6.72
C LYS A 232 -12.56 -1.31 -7.01
N THR A 233 -13.45 -1.74 -6.11
CA THR A 233 -14.91 -1.68 -6.30
C THR A 233 -15.39 -0.24 -6.40
N ASP A 234 -14.91 0.62 -5.51
CA ASP A 234 -15.18 2.05 -5.51
C ASP A 234 -14.70 2.75 -6.78
N GLU A 235 -13.46 2.48 -7.19
CA GLU A 235 -12.91 2.96 -8.46
C GLU A 235 -13.72 2.46 -9.67
N PHE A 236 -14.18 1.20 -9.67
CA PHE A 236 -15.03 0.64 -10.72
C PHE A 236 -16.39 1.35 -10.81
N VAL A 237 -17.03 1.57 -9.66
CA VAL A 237 -18.34 2.23 -9.58
C VAL A 237 -18.24 3.71 -9.98
N VAL A 238 -17.23 4.44 -9.46
CA VAL A 238 -17.00 5.85 -9.79
C VAL A 238 -16.71 6.02 -11.28
N GLY A 239 -15.82 5.20 -11.85
CA GLY A 239 -15.52 5.23 -13.28
C GLY A 239 -16.74 4.99 -14.16
N ARG A 240 -17.61 4.06 -13.76
CA ARG A 240 -18.80 3.72 -14.55
C ARG A 240 -19.93 4.75 -14.45
N ILE A 241 -20.11 5.38 -13.29
CA ILE A 241 -21.26 6.27 -13.02
C ILE A 241 -20.92 7.73 -13.31
N LEU A 242 -19.72 8.18 -12.93
CA LEU A 242 -19.33 9.59 -12.93
C LEU A 242 -18.36 9.97 -14.06
N GLY A 243 -17.90 8.97 -14.83
CA GLY A 243 -16.98 9.16 -15.95
C GLY A 243 -15.52 9.35 -15.54
N THR A 244 -14.66 9.52 -16.53
CA THR A 244 -13.18 9.54 -16.39
C THR A 244 -12.64 10.69 -15.58
N SER A 245 -13.10 11.93 -15.80
CA SER A 245 -12.59 13.11 -15.07
C SER A 245 -12.75 12.98 -13.55
N VAL A 246 -13.96 12.59 -13.11
CA VAL A 246 -14.24 12.37 -11.68
C VAL A 246 -13.48 11.16 -11.15
N MET A 247 -13.38 10.10 -11.96
CA MET A 247 -12.62 8.90 -11.62
C MET A 247 -11.12 9.15 -11.46
N GLY A 248 -10.51 9.99 -12.29
CA GLY A 248 -9.12 10.39 -12.13
C GLY A 248 -8.89 11.18 -10.85
N GLY A 249 -9.80 12.12 -10.53
CA GLY A 249 -9.82 12.82 -9.24
C GLY A 249 -9.91 11.85 -8.06
N TYR A 250 -10.81 10.87 -8.13
CA TYR A 250 -10.98 9.85 -7.10
C TYR A 250 -9.74 8.96 -6.95
N HIS A 251 -9.18 8.50 -8.06
CA HIS A 251 -8.00 7.64 -8.08
C HIS A 251 -6.79 8.33 -7.44
N VAL A 252 -6.51 9.58 -7.83
CA VAL A 252 -5.40 10.36 -7.26
C VAL A 252 -5.65 10.67 -5.78
N ALA A 253 -6.88 11.04 -5.40
CA ALA A 253 -7.25 11.21 -3.99
C ALA A 253 -7.02 9.93 -3.18
N ASN A 254 -7.45 8.77 -3.69
CA ASN A 254 -7.28 7.47 -3.04
C ASN A 254 -5.81 7.11 -2.86
N GLU A 255 -4.99 7.30 -3.90
CA GLU A 255 -3.56 7.03 -3.88
C GLU A 255 -2.86 7.89 -2.82
N LEU A 256 -3.09 9.21 -2.84
CA LEU A 256 -2.46 10.14 -1.89
C LEU A 256 -2.95 9.94 -0.45
N ALA A 257 -4.24 9.61 -0.28
CA ALA A 257 -4.84 9.43 1.03
C ALA A 257 -4.39 8.12 1.73
N THR A 258 -4.26 7.03 0.98
CA THR A 258 -3.99 5.71 1.56
C THR A 258 -2.50 5.35 1.57
N MET A 259 -1.69 5.96 0.68
CA MET A 259 -0.26 5.70 0.58
C MET A 259 0.47 5.81 1.94
N PRO A 260 0.35 6.91 2.70
CA PRO A 260 1.09 7.07 3.96
C PRO A 260 0.77 5.99 5.00
N SER A 261 -0.52 5.66 5.17
CA SER A 261 -0.97 4.60 6.08
C SER A 261 -0.39 3.24 5.68
N SER A 262 -0.43 2.92 4.38
CA SER A 262 0.10 1.64 3.88
C SER A 262 1.63 1.51 4.06
N GLU A 263 2.38 2.59 3.87
CA GLU A 263 3.84 2.61 4.00
C GLU A 263 4.31 2.48 5.46
N LEU A 264 3.52 2.96 6.42
CA LEU A 264 3.77 2.78 7.84
C LEU A 264 3.45 1.35 8.31
N VAL A 265 2.37 0.76 7.78
CA VAL A 265 1.85 -0.53 8.23
C VAL A 265 2.69 -1.70 7.70
N MET A 266 3.07 -1.69 6.42
CA MET A 266 3.72 -2.85 5.79
C MET A 266 5.04 -3.31 6.43
N PRO A 267 5.98 -2.41 6.81
CA PRO A 267 7.17 -2.80 7.57
C PRO A 267 6.82 -3.47 8.90
N LEU A 268 5.89 -2.89 9.65
CA LEU A 268 5.45 -3.41 10.94
C LEU A 268 4.85 -4.80 10.78
N ARG A 269 3.97 -5.01 9.81
CA ARG A 269 3.39 -6.34 9.53
C ARG A 269 4.45 -7.38 9.25
N ARG A 270 5.45 -7.07 8.40
CA ARG A 270 6.53 -8.02 8.06
C ARG A 270 7.41 -8.38 9.26
N ALA A 271 7.65 -7.44 10.18
CA ALA A 271 8.39 -7.70 11.41
C ALA A 271 7.56 -8.46 12.46
N MET A 272 6.27 -8.15 12.56
CA MET A 272 5.37 -8.71 13.56
C MET A 272 4.90 -10.13 13.22
N PHE A 273 4.71 -10.45 11.93
CA PHE A 273 4.18 -11.74 11.53
C PHE A 273 5.00 -12.94 12.05
N PRO A 274 6.34 -13.00 11.89
CA PRO A 274 7.14 -14.10 12.43
C PRO A 274 7.14 -14.14 13.96
N THR A 275 7.06 -12.98 14.60
CA THR A 275 7.04 -12.86 16.07
C THR A 275 5.74 -13.45 16.63
N LEU A 276 4.60 -13.08 16.05
CA LEU A 276 3.29 -13.64 16.40
C LEU A 276 3.25 -15.15 16.10
N ALA A 277 3.86 -15.59 15.00
CA ALA A 277 3.92 -17.02 14.64
C ALA A 277 4.67 -17.88 15.67
N LYS A 278 5.71 -17.35 16.33
CA LYS A 278 6.42 -18.08 17.38
C LYS A 278 5.60 -18.25 18.66
N VAL A 279 4.70 -17.31 18.96
CA VAL A 279 3.86 -17.32 20.15
C VAL A 279 2.42 -17.74 19.86
N SER A 280 2.13 -18.27 18.65
CA SER A 280 0.77 -18.58 18.20
C SER A 280 0.05 -19.61 19.08
N SER A 281 0.83 -20.44 19.79
CA SER A 281 0.35 -21.48 20.68
C SER A 281 0.15 -21.01 22.12
N ASP A 282 0.63 -19.80 22.47
CA ASP A 282 0.47 -19.18 23.80
C ASP A 282 -0.51 -17.99 23.69
N PRO A 283 -1.79 -18.17 24.08
CA PRO A 283 -2.79 -17.13 23.94
C PRO A 283 -2.49 -15.84 24.71
N GLU A 284 -1.82 -15.93 25.87
CA GLU A 284 -1.55 -14.76 26.70
C GLU A 284 -0.44 -13.89 26.11
N GLU A 285 0.66 -14.51 25.69
CA GLU A 285 1.77 -13.79 25.04
C GLU A 285 1.35 -13.30 23.64
N LEU A 286 0.53 -14.08 22.91
CA LEU A 286 -0.07 -13.64 21.64
C LEU A 286 -0.93 -12.39 21.83
N GLU A 287 -1.84 -12.39 22.81
CA GLU A 287 -2.68 -11.22 23.11
C GLU A 287 -1.83 -10.00 23.44
N LYS A 288 -0.84 -10.15 24.32
CA LYS A 288 0.03 -9.05 24.76
C LYS A 288 0.81 -8.44 23.59
N LEU A 289 1.50 -9.26 22.80
CA LEU A 289 2.31 -8.79 21.67
C LEU A 289 1.43 -8.21 20.54
N PHE A 290 0.28 -8.83 20.27
CA PHE A 290 -0.65 -8.34 19.27
C PHE A 290 -1.26 -7.00 19.70
N CYS A 291 -1.78 -6.87 20.92
CA CYS A 291 -2.39 -5.62 21.39
C CYS A 291 -1.41 -4.45 21.41
N LEU A 292 -0.14 -4.67 21.78
CA LEU A 292 0.91 -3.65 21.71
C LEU A 292 1.14 -3.20 20.25
N SER A 293 1.27 -4.16 19.33
CA SER A 293 1.48 -3.90 17.91
C SER A 293 0.29 -3.18 17.27
N PHE A 294 -0.92 -3.63 17.62
CA PHE A 294 -2.19 -3.07 17.15
C PHE A 294 -2.37 -1.63 17.64
N SER A 295 -2.06 -1.35 18.90
CA SER A 295 -2.05 0.01 19.45
C SER A 295 -1.02 0.91 18.73
N SER A 296 0.15 0.38 18.41
CA SER A 296 1.19 1.10 17.65
C SER A 296 0.74 1.51 16.27
N ILE A 297 0.13 0.56 15.55
CA ILE A 297 -0.40 0.82 14.23
C ILE A 297 -1.58 1.81 14.32
N ALA A 298 -2.45 1.70 15.32
CA ALA A 298 -3.54 2.65 15.54
C ALA A 298 -3.05 4.08 15.74
N VAL A 299 -2.06 4.29 16.61
CA VAL A 299 -1.47 5.62 16.85
C VAL A 299 -0.93 6.22 15.55
N LEU A 300 -0.13 5.47 14.79
CA LEU A 300 0.49 5.94 13.56
C LEU A 300 -0.55 6.21 12.45
N CYS A 301 -1.46 5.26 12.20
CA CYS A 301 -2.45 5.37 11.14
C CYS A 301 -3.49 6.46 11.43
N PHE A 302 -3.97 6.60 12.67
CA PHE A 302 -4.94 7.65 12.99
C PHE A 302 -4.29 9.03 13.01
N SER A 303 -3.05 9.17 13.45
CA SER A 303 -2.32 10.45 13.35
C SER A 303 -2.29 10.95 11.91
N VAL A 304 -1.90 10.07 10.98
CA VAL A 304 -1.79 10.43 9.57
C VAL A 304 -3.15 10.57 8.91
N GLY A 305 -4.11 9.67 9.18
CA GLY A 305 -5.45 9.70 8.58
C GLY A 305 -6.23 10.97 8.96
N PHE A 306 -6.30 11.31 10.25
CA PHE A 306 -6.93 12.56 10.70
C PHE A 306 -6.13 13.80 10.26
N GLY A 307 -4.80 13.69 10.21
CA GLY A 307 -3.93 14.79 9.76
C GLY A 307 -4.20 15.13 8.29
N LEU A 308 -4.17 14.13 7.41
CA LEU A 308 -4.47 14.27 5.98
C LEU A 308 -5.90 14.76 5.74
N MET A 309 -6.88 14.24 6.48
CA MET A 309 -8.26 14.72 6.40
C MET A 309 -8.36 16.22 6.72
N SER A 310 -7.62 16.71 7.73
CA SER A 310 -7.67 18.11 8.15
C SER A 310 -6.92 19.07 7.24
N ILE A 311 -5.91 18.59 6.50
CA ILE A 311 -5.11 19.42 5.58
C ILE A 311 -5.51 19.28 4.12
N ALA A 312 -6.33 18.31 3.73
CA ALA A 312 -6.72 18.07 2.34
C ALA A 312 -7.24 19.33 1.59
N PRO A 313 -8.07 20.21 2.20
CA PRO A 313 -8.54 21.43 1.53
C PRO A 313 -7.43 22.39 1.10
N GLU A 314 -6.32 22.45 1.84
CA GLU A 314 -5.16 23.28 1.48
C GLU A 314 -4.10 22.48 0.71
N PHE A 315 -3.96 21.20 1.02
CA PHE A 315 -2.96 20.31 0.41
C PHE A 315 -3.21 20.13 -1.08
N ILE A 316 -4.45 19.88 -1.51
CA ILE A 316 -4.74 19.64 -2.93
C ILE A 316 -4.45 20.87 -3.80
N PRO A 317 -4.97 22.08 -3.49
CA PRO A 317 -4.64 23.27 -4.28
C PRO A 317 -3.14 23.59 -4.28
N VAL A 318 -2.47 23.44 -3.13
CA VAL A 318 -1.03 23.76 -3.01
C VAL A 318 -0.16 22.74 -3.73
N VAL A 319 -0.50 21.46 -3.72
CA VAL A 319 0.35 20.40 -4.28
C VAL A 319 -0.06 20.07 -5.71
N LEU A 320 -1.34 19.83 -5.97
CA LEU A 320 -1.86 19.38 -7.27
C LEU A 320 -2.39 20.54 -8.13
N GLY A 321 -2.89 21.62 -7.51
CA GLY A 321 -3.47 22.77 -8.19
C GLY A 321 -5.00 22.75 -8.28
N ASP A 322 -5.59 23.84 -8.76
CA ASP A 322 -7.04 24.10 -8.68
C ASP A 322 -7.90 23.15 -9.51
N LYS A 323 -7.34 22.53 -10.56
CA LYS A 323 -8.04 21.53 -11.37
C LYS A 323 -8.41 20.26 -10.60
N TRP A 324 -7.88 20.08 -9.39
CA TRP A 324 -8.13 18.93 -8.53
C TRP A 324 -9.08 19.22 -7.37
N LEU A 325 -9.71 20.40 -7.31
CA LEU A 325 -10.58 20.79 -6.20
C LEU A 325 -11.73 19.79 -5.94
N SER A 326 -12.26 19.15 -6.98
CA SER A 326 -13.30 18.11 -6.85
C SER A 326 -12.84 16.87 -6.08
N ALA A 327 -11.53 16.66 -5.94
CA ALA A 327 -10.94 15.54 -5.24
C ALA A 327 -10.73 15.80 -3.73
N VAL A 328 -10.94 17.04 -3.26
CA VAL A 328 -10.70 17.44 -1.85
C VAL A 328 -11.53 16.60 -0.90
N ASP A 329 -12.85 16.57 -1.06
CA ASP A 329 -13.71 15.87 -0.12
C ASP A 329 -13.54 14.35 -0.22
N ALA A 330 -13.27 13.82 -1.43
CA ALA A 330 -12.89 12.42 -1.60
C ALA A 330 -11.63 12.07 -0.78
N MET A 331 -10.58 12.89 -0.86
CA MET A 331 -9.33 12.68 -0.12
C MET A 331 -9.56 12.72 1.40
N ARG A 332 -10.44 13.60 1.90
CA ARG A 332 -10.75 13.70 3.33
C ARG A 332 -11.30 12.39 3.89
N TRP A 333 -12.31 11.84 3.23
CA TRP A 333 -12.93 10.58 3.64
C TRP A 333 -12.02 9.37 3.40
N LEU A 334 -11.28 9.37 2.29
CA LEU A 334 -10.35 8.29 1.95
C LEU A 334 -9.13 8.25 2.90
N ALA A 335 -8.71 9.38 3.46
CA ALA A 335 -7.62 9.43 4.44
C ALA A 335 -8.00 8.71 5.74
N LEU A 336 -9.22 8.94 6.23
CA LEU A 336 -9.76 8.19 7.35
C LEU A 336 -9.94 6.71 7.00
N TYR A 337 -10.48 6.41 5.82
CA TYR A 337 -10.58 5.03 5.33
C TYR A 337 -9.21 4.34 5.33
N GLY A 338 -8.14 5.00 4.88
CA GLY A 338 -6.78 4.49 4.90
C GLY A 338 -6.32 4.10 6.30
N ALA A 339 -6.69 4.88 7.32
CA ALA A 339 -6.39 4.56 8.72
C ALA A 339 -7.17 3.34 9.24
N PHE A 340 -8.48 3.29 8.98
CA PHE A 340 -9.33 2.17 9.42
C PHE A 340 -9.04 0.86 8.69
N SER A 341 -8.85 0.91 7.37
CA SER A 341 -8.46 -0.26 6.57
C SER A 341 -7.12 -0.85 7.00
N SER A 342 -6.17 0.01 7.41
CA SER A 342 -4.88 -0.44 7.97
C SER A 342 -5.02 -1.22 9.27
N LEU A 343 -6.00 -0.87 10.11
CA LEU A 343 -6.33 -1.64 11.32
C LEU A 343 -6.99 -2.97 10.99
N ILE A 344 -7.94 -2.97 10.07
CA ILE A 344 -8.58 -4.19 9.58
C ILE A 344 -7.53 -5.17 9.04
N LEU A 345 -6.61 -4.67 8.22
CA LEU A 345 -5.49 -5.44 7.68
C LEU A 345 -4.54 -5.99 8.77
N THR A 346 -4.45 -5.29 9.91
CA THR A 346 -3.66 -5.72 11.07
C THR A 346 -4.38 -6.83 11.84
N LEU A 347 -5.71 -6.77 11.95
CA LEU A 347 -6.55 -7.79 12.59
C LEU A 347 -6.52 -9.14 11.86
N GLU A 348 -6.15 -9.19 10.58
CA GLU A 348 -5.97 -10.44 9.84
C GLU A 348 -4.77 -11.27 10.34
N MET A 349 -3.72 -10.63 10.87
CA MET A 349 -2.47 -11.33 11.25
C MET A 349 -2.69 -12.45 12.29
N PRO A 350 -3.37 -12.24 13.44
CA PRO A 350 -3.62 -13.30 14.39
C PRO A 350 -4.51 -14.43 13.81
N LEU A 351 -5.43 -14.10 12.89
CA LEU A 351 -6.22 -15.12 12.19
C LEU A 351 -5.34 -16.00 11.29
N TRP A 352 -4.38 -15.42 10.58
CA TRP A 352 -3.48 -16.17 9.71
C TRP A 352 -2.51 -17.04 10.51
N VAL A 353 -1.91 -16.48 11.55
CA VAL A 353 -0.95 -17.16 12.41
C VAL A 353 -1.58 -18.32 13.19
N THR A 354 -2.86 -18.20 13.59
CA THR A 354 -3.60 -19.29 14.25
C THR A 354 -4.27 -20.26 13.28
N GLY A 355 -3.99 -20.17 11.98
CA GLY A 355 -4.51 -21.10 10.96
C GLY A 355 -5.97 -20.86 10.54
N ARG A 356 -6.56 -19.73 10.92
CA ARG A 356 -7.97 -19.37 10.65
C ARG A 356 -8.16 -18.49 9.42
N THR A 357 -7.39 -18.78 8.38
CA THR A 357 -7.41 -18.06 7.09
C THR A 357 -8.79 -18.04 6.43
N ARG A 358 -9.64 -19.06 6.67
CA ARG A 358 -11.03 -19.09 6.19
C ARG A 358 -11.87 -17.91 6.69
N LEU A 359 -11.66 -17.45 7.94
CA LEU A 359 -12.39 -16.30 8.48
C LEU A 359 -11.98 -15.00 7.80
N SER A 360 -10.68 -14.82 7.54
CA SER A 360 -10.15 -13.68 6.79
C SER A 360 -10.63 -13.69 5.33
N ALA A 361 -10.68 -14.85 4.68
CA ALA A 361 -11.25 -14.96 3.33
C ALA A 361 -12.76 -14.63 3.32
N ALA A 362 -13.53 -15.18 4.27
CA ALA A 362 -14.96 -14.90 4.39
C ALA A 362 -15.23 -13.40 4.61
N GLN A 363 -14.44 -12.74 5.45
CA GLN A 363 -14.49 -11.29 5.65
C GLN A 363 -14.36 -10.55 4.32
N THR A 364 -13.33 -10.83 3.52
CA THR A 364 -13.08 -10.07 2.27
C THR A 364 -14.29 -10.11 1.35
N TRP A 365 -14.94 -11.27 1.25
CA TRP A 365 -16.16 -11.44 0.44
C TRP A 365 -17.39 -10.79 1.07
N ILE A 366 -17.56 -10.85 2.40
CA ILE A 366 -18.64 -10.15 3.11
C ILE A 366 -18.50 -8.63 2.93
N GLU A 367 -17.30 -8.10 3.12
CA GLU A 367 -17.02 -6.68 2.93
C GLU A 367 -17.30 -6.27 1.49
N LEU A 368 -16.88 -7.05 0.50
CA LEU A 368 -17.20 -6.79 -0.91
C LEU A 368 -18.72 -6.79 -1.18
N ALA A 369 -19.43 -7.78 -0.64
CA ALA A 369 -20.89 -7.90 -0.80
C ALA A 369 -21.66 -6.73 -0.17
N LEU A 370 -21.15 -6.16 0.93
CA LEU A 370 -21.68 -4.94 1.54
C LEU A 370 -21.27 -3.68 0.77
N LEU A 371 -20.01 -3.61 0.35
CA LEU A 371 -19.42 -2.43 -0.28
C LEU A 371 -20.07 -2.12 -1.61
N LEU A 372 -20.24 -3.11 -2.49
CA LEU A 372 -20.74 -2.90 -3.84
C LEU A 372 -22.09 -2.16 -3.88
N PRO A 373 -23.16 -2.60 -3.19
CA PRO A 373 -24.44 -1.89 -3.20
C PRO A 373 -24.37 -0.53 -2.49
N ILE A 374 -23.64 -0.43 -1.37
CA ILE A 374 -23.56 0.82 -0.60
C ILE A 374 -22.82 1.90 -1.42
N VAL A 375 -21.70 1.55 -2.04
CA VAL A 375 -20.95 2.47 -2.91
C VAL A 375 -21.79 2.84 -4.12
N PHE A 376 -22.47 1.89 -4.78
CA PHE A 376 -23.32 2.18 -5.92
C PHE A 376 -24.41 3.22 -5.59
N VAL A 377 -25.12 3.03 -4.48
CA VAL A 377 -26.17 3.96 -4.04
C VAL A 377 -25.58 5.29 -3.60
N ALA A 378 -24.53 5.29 -2.77
CA ALA A 378 -23.93 6.53 -2.27
C ALA A 378 -23.31 7.38 -3.39
N THR A 379 -22.68 6.75 -4.39
CA THR A 379 -22.13 7.43 -5.57
C THR A 379 -23.22 8.12 -6.39
N ARG A 380 -24.40 7.51 -6.50
CA ARG A 380 -25.55 8.11 -7.20
C ARG A 380 -26.13 9.32 -6.46
N LEU A 381 -26.08 9.33 -5.13
CA LEU A 381 -26.66 10.39 -4.30
C LEU A 381 -25.72 11.59 -4.16
N ASN A 382 -24.45 11.34 -3.81
CA ASN A 382 -23.48 12.38 -3.44
C ASN A 382 -22.24 12.40 -4.35
N GLY A 383 -22.28 11.76 -5.51
CA GLY A 383 -21.17 11.74 -6.46
C GLY A 383 -19.89 11.14 -5.88
N ILE A 384 -18.75 11.80 -6.13
CA ILE A 384 -17.42 11.34 -5.74
C ILE A 384 -17.27 11.23 -4.21
N GLU A 385 -17.88 12.17 -3.48
CA GLU A 385 -17.83 12.19 -2.02
C GLU A 385 -18.61 11.01 -1.43
N GLY A 386 -19.78 10.70 -2.01
CA GLY A 386 -20.59 9.55 -1.63
C GLY A 386 -19.84 8.22 -1.74
N ALA A 387 -19.05 8.02 -2.81
CA ALA A 387 -18.21 6.84 -2.97
C ALA A 387 -17.16 6.73 -1.85
N ALA A 388 -16.51 7.84 -1.50
CA ALA A 388 -15.50 7.89 -0.45
C ALA A 388 -16.11 7.65 0.96
N MET A 389 -17.25 8.28 1.24
CA MET A 389 -18.01 8.07 2.47
C MET A 389 -18.47 6.63 2.63
N ALA A 390 -18.96 6.00 1.55
CA ALA A 390 -19.36 4.60 1.55
C ALA A 390 -18.18 3.68 1.93
N ARG A 391 -16.98 3.95 1.41
CA ARG A 391 -15.78 3.16 1.70
C ARG A 391 -15.39 3.23 3.18
N LEU A 392 -15.39 4.43 3.75
CA LEU A 392 -15.18 4.63 5.19
C LEU A 392 -16.31 3.97 6.01
N GLY A 393 -17.56 4.19 5.65
CA GLY A 393 -18.73 3.68 6.35
C GLY A 393 -18.72 2.15 6.43
N VAL A 394 -18.43 1.47 5.33
CA VAL A 394 -18.28 0.00 5.31
C VAL A 394 -17.13 -0.46 6.20
N SER A 395 -16.00 0.26 6.19
CA SER A 395 -14.87 -0.07 7.07
C SER A 395 -15.23 0.07 8.54
N LEU A 396 -16.01 1.10 8.91
CA LEU A 396 -16.54 1.29 10.25
C LEU A 396 -17.53 0.19 10.65
N LEU A 397 -18.32 -0.33 9.71
CA LEU A 397 -19.23 -1.45 9.94
C LEU A 397 -18.49 -2.79 10.11
N VAL A 398 -17.43 -3.01 9.32
CA VAL A 398 -16.64 -4.25 9.34
C VAL A 398 -15.69 -4.32 10.54
N LEU A 399 -15.19 -3.18 11.02
CA LEU A 399 -14.23 -3.17 12.13
C LEU A 399 -14.75 -3.89 13.40
N PRO A 400 -15.96 -3.61 13.94
CA PRO A 400 -16.50 -4.35 15.08
C PRO A 400 -16.67 -5.86 14.83
N VAL A 401 -17.03 -6.25 13.60
CA VAL A 401 -17.15 -7.65 13.20
C VAL A 401 -15.78 -8.32 13.27
N MET A 402 -14.74 -7.66 12.76
CA MET A 402 -13.36 -8.16 12.83
C MET A 402 -12.81 -8.23 14.24
N LEU A 403 -13.09 -7.22 15.08
CA LEU A 403 -12.72 -7.25 16.49
C LEU A 403 -13.35 -8.46 17.20
N ARG A 404 -14.62 -8.78 16.90
CA ARG A 404 -15.30 -9.96 17.43
C ARG A 404 -14.72 -11.27 16.89
N PHE A 405 -14.42 -11.35 15.59
CA PHE A 405 -13.80 -12.54 15.00
C PHE A 405 -12.44 -12.82 15.61
N VAL A 406 -11.57 -11.81 15.71
CA VAL A 406 -10.26 -11.95 16.35
C VAL A 406 -10.41 -12.32 17.82
N SER A 407 -11.36 -11.72 18.54
CA SER A 407 -11.55 -12.01 19.96
C SER A 407 -12.04 -13.43 20.22
N GLY A 408 -13.11 -13.86 19.55
CA GLY A 408 -13.69 -15.19 19.75
C GLY A 408 -12.83 -16.31 19.18
N ALA A 409 -12.10 -16.03 18.10
CA ALA A 409 -11.18 -16.98 17.54
C ALA A 409 -9.88 -17.04 18.37
N CYS A 410 -9.12 -15.95 18.46
CA CYS A 410 -7.73 -15.99 18.93
C CYS A 410 -7.58 -15.86 20.45
N SER A 411 -8.68 -15.94 21.21
CA SER A 411 -8.72 -15.74 22.67
C SER A 411 -8.16 -14.39 23.13
N ILE A 412 -8.22 -13.38 22.25
CA ILE A 412 -7.79 -12.00 22.55
C ILE A 412 -8.97 -11.26 23.16
N ARG A 413 -8.80 -10.57 24.29
CA ARG A 413 -9.93 -9.88 24.94
C ARG A 413 -10.33 -8.66 24.13
N ILE A 414 -11.61 -8.59 23.76
CA ILE A 414 -12.14 -7.48 22.97
C ILE A 414 -11.94 -6.12 23.65
N GLY A 415 -11.99 -6.08 24.99
CA GLY A 415 -11.74 -4.86 25.78
C GLY A 415 -10.33 -4.29 25.60
N LYS A 416 -9.30 -5.14 25.44
CA LYS A 416 -7.94 -4.67 25.16
C LYS A 416 -7.82 -4.09 23.76
N LEU A 417 -8.53 -4.66 22.78
CA LEU A 417 -8.56 -4.15 21.41
C LEU A 417 -9.26 -2.79 21.31
N TYR A 418 -10.42 -2.63 21.96
CA TYR A 418 -11.07 -1.31 22.07
C TYR A 418 -10.18 -0.32 22.84
N GLY A 419 -9.55 -0.77 23.93
CA GLY A 419 -8.56 -0.03 24.73
C GLY A 419 -7.37 0.50 23.91
N ALA A 420 -7.03 -0.16 22.81
CA ALA A 420 -5.94 0.21 21.91
C ALA A 420 -6.34 1.30 20.89
N ILE A 421 -7.61 1.44 20.54
CA ILE A 421 -8.06 2.32 19.45
C ILE A 421 -8.77 3.60 19.93
N TRP A 422 -9.44 3.59 21.09
CA TRP A 422 -10.27 4.73 21.49
C TRP A 422 -9.43 6.00 21.73
N ARG A 423 -8.26 5.90 22.39
CA ARG A 423 -7.38 7.04 22.67
C ARG A 423 -6.86 7.69 21.37
N PRO A 424 -6.27 6.94 20.42
CA PRO A 424 -5.90 7.49 19.11
C PRO A 424 -7.05 8.13 18.33
N ILE A 425 -8.26 7.54 18.36
CA ILE A 425 -9.43 8.10 17.67
C ILE A 425 -9.82 9.44 18.30
N VAL A 426 -9.92 9.51 19.62
CA VAL A 426 -10.26 10.76 20.33
C VAL A 426 -9.16 11.81 20.14
N ALA A 427 -7.88 11.43 20.20
CA ALA A 427 -6.76 12.32 19.91
C ALA A 427 -6.82 12.86 18.47
N GLY A 428 -7.16 12.01 17.50
CA GLY A 428 -7.36 12.40 16.11
C GLY A 428 -8.51 13.38 15.91
N LEU A 429 -9.65 13.12 16.55
CA LEU A 429 -10.81 14.03 16.53
C LEU A 429 -10.48 15.39 17.16
N LEU A 430 -9.79 15.40 18.30
CA LEU A 430 -9.33 16.63 18.96
C LEU A 430 -8.36 17.41 18.06
N MET A 431 -7.40 16.71 17.44
CA MET A 431 -6.50 17.32 16.46
C MET A 431 -7.30 17.95 15.31
N SER A 432 -8.22 17.21 14.70
CA SER A 432 -9.01 17.73 13.58
C SER A 432 -9.89 18.91 13.96
N LEU A 433 -10.45 18.92 15.18
CA LEU A 433 -11.23 20.04 15.70
C LEU A 433 -10.37 21.30 15.86
N VAL A 434 -9.17 21.17 16.44
CA VAL A 434 -8.26 22.31 16.63
C VAL A 434 -7.73 22.82 15.27
N LEU A 435 -7.37 21.91 14.36
CA LEU A 435 -6.90 22.29 13.03
C LEU A 435 -7.99 22.96 12.18
N ALA A 436 -9.26 22.69 12.42
CA ALA A 436 -10.37 23.37 11.74
C ALA A 436 -10.45 24.86 12.08
N LEU A 437 -9.91 25.29 13.23
CA LEU A 437 -9.84 26.71 13.61
C LEU A 437 -8.80 27.47 12.79
N ILE A 438 -7.80 26.77 12.22
CA ILE A 438 -6.78 27.36 11.37
C ILE A 438 -7.35 27.44 9.95
N THR A 439 -7.85 28.61 9.57
CA THR A 439 -8.42 28.83 8.23
C THR A 439 -7.49 29.68 7.36
N PRO A 440 -7.42 29.41 6.04
CA PRO A 440 -6.64 30.23 5.12
C PRO A 440 -7.13 31.68 5.07
N ALA A 441 -8.43 31.92 5.29
CA ALA A 441 -9.02 33.25 5.37
C ALA A 441 -8.44 34.08 6.53
N ALA A 442 -8.23 33.47 7.70
CA ALA A 442 -7.64 34.14 8.86
C ALA A 442 -6.14 34.47 8.67
N LEU A 443 -5.42 33.67 7.88
CA LEU A 443 -3.98 33.80 7.65
C LEU A 443 -3.61 34.55 6.37
N GLY A 444 -4.58 34.80 5.47
CA GLY A 444 -4.35 35.43 4.17
C GLY A 444 -3.54 34.59 3.17
N SER A 445 -3.18 33.35 3.50
CA SER A 445 -2.35 32.47 2.66
C SER A 445 -2.66 30.98 2.88
N VAL A 446 -2.98 30.28 1.79
CA VAL A 446 -3.24 28.83 1.79
C VAL A 446 -1.98 28.04 2.15
N VAL A 447 -0.80 28.48 1.69
CA VAL A 447 0.48 27.83 1.99
C VAL A 447 0.83 27.98 3.47
N LEU A 448 0.59 29.16 4.05
CA LEU A 448 0.83 29.38 5.48
C LEU A 448 -0.14 28.56 6.34
N ALA A 449 -1.42 28.49 5.95
CA ALA A 449 -2.40 27.63 6.62
C ALA A 449 -1.98 26.16 6.58
N LEU A 450 -1.54 25.65 5.42
CA LEU A 450 -1.06 24.28 5.28
C LEU A 450 0.15 24.02 6.18
N ALA A 451 1.17 24.87 6.13
CA ALA A 451 2.39 24.73 6.94
C ALA A 451 2.07 24.75 8.44
N LEU A 452 1.22 25.69 8.88
CA LEU A 452 0.82 25.80 10.28
C LEU A 452 -0.01 24.59 10.73
N LYS A 453 -0.93 24.10 9.89
CA LYS A 453 -1.70 22.89 10.21
C LYS A 453 -0.83 21.65 10.36
N ILE A 454 0.21 21.49 9.52
CA ILE A 454 1.16 20.37 9.63
C ILE A 454 1.91 20.46 10.96
N VAL A 455 2.51 21.62 11.28
CA VAL A 455 3.25 21.80 12.53
C VAL A 455 2.34 21.61 13.74
N ALA A 456 1.17 22.26 13.76
CA ALA A 456 0.20 22.13 14.84
C ALA A 456 -0.26 20.67 14.99
N GLY A 457 -0.58 19.97 13.90
CA GLY A 457 -1.02 18.57 13.94
C GLY A 457 0.04 17.63 14.53
N THR A 458 1.31 17.82 14.16
CA THR A 458 2.43 17.03 14.70
C THR A 458 2.64 17.20 16.21
N LEU A 459 2.19 18.32 16.78
CA LEU A 459 2.27 18.59 18.22
C LEU A 459 0.98 18.18 18.95
N ILE A 460 -0.19 18.55 18.41
CA ILE A 460 -1.49 18.37 19.05
C ILE A 460 -1.80 16.88 19.22
N PHE A 461 -1.59 16.05 18.21
CA PHE A 461 -1.91 14.63 18.28
C PHE A 461 -1.18 13.90 19.42
N PRO A 462 0.18 13.93 19.51
CA PRO A 462 0.87 13.25 20.60
C PRO A 462 0.56 13.87 21.96
N CYS A 463 0.36 15.19 22.06
CA CYS A 463 -0.05 15.84 23.30
C CYS A 463 -1.44 15.37 23.76
N ALA A 464 -2.44 15.36 22.86
CA ALA A 464 -3.78 14.87 23.16
C ALA A 464 -3.77 13.40 23.55
N LEU A 465 -3.01 12.57 22.83
CA LEU A 465 -2.84 11.15 23.14
C LEU A 465 -2.23 10.95 24.54
N PHE A 466 -1.19 11.70 24.88
CA PHE A 466 -0.52 11.62 26.19
C PHE A 466 -1.44 12.08 27.32
N LEU A 467 -2.21 13.16 27.13
CA LEU A 467 -3.19 13.62 28.11
C LEU A 467 -4.32 12.60 28.32
N LEU A 468 -4.82 11.98 27.26
CA LEU A 468 -5.82 10.91 27.34
C LEU A 468 -5.26 9.67 28.04
N TRP A 469 -3.99 9.33 27.83
CA TRP A 469 -3.31 8.24 28.55
C TRP A 469 -3.18 8.53 30.05
N LEU A 470 -2.84 9.77 30.43
CA LEU A 470 -2.83 10.18 31.84
C LEU A 470 -4.23 10.11 32.46
N ALA A 471 -5.24 10.62 31.76
CA ALA A 471 -6.64 10.59 32.21
C ALA A 471 -7.18 9.17 32.36
N ALA A 472 -6.71 8.23 31.54
CA ALA A 472 -7.08 6.82 31.59
C ALA A 472 -6.39 6.02 32.72
N GLY A 473 -5.60 6.67 33.59
CA GLY A 473 -4.92 6.00 34.70
C GLY A 473 -3.63 5.28 34.31
N ARG A 474 -2.95 5.74 33.24
CA ARG A 474 -1.66 5.20 32.77
C ARG A 474 -1.66 3.69 32.47
N PRO A 475 -2.57 3.20 31.61
CA PRO A 475 -2.58 1.80 31.22
C PRO A 475 -1.25 1.40 30.54
N ALA A 476 -0.89 0.12 30.67
CA ALA A 476 0.25 -0.44 29.95
C ALA A 476 0.02 -0.31 28.43
N GLY A 477 1.04 0.15 27.72
CA GLY A 477 0.95 0.43 26.28
C GLY A 477 2.19 1.18 25.78
N LEU A 478 2.10 1.69 24.56
CA LEU A 478 3.18 2.48 23.98
C LEU A 478 3.47 3.76 24.75
N GLU A 479 2.44 4.43 25.25
CA GLU A 479 2.61 5.69 25.96
C GLU A 479 3.37 5.48 27.27
N ALA A 480 3.16 4.33 27.93
CA ALA A 480 3.92 3.93 29.10
C ALA A 480 5.40 3.65 28.76
N GLN A 481 5.67 2.98 27.63
CA GLN A 481 7.05 2.76 27.16
C GLN A 481 7.75 4.09 26.82
N ALA A 482 7.06 4.98 26.11
CA ALA A 482 7.57 6.32 25.79
C ALA A 482 7.86 7.13 27.06
N ALA A 483 6.93 7.13 28.03
CA ALA A 483 7.13 7.80 29.31
C ALA A 483 8.32 7.23 30.10
N ALA A 484 8.51 5.90 30.10
CA ALA A 484 9.64 5.26 30.77
C ALA A 484 10.99 5.65 30.13
N ILE A 485 11.05 5.74 28.80
CA ILE A 485 12.23 6.20 28.07
C ILE A 485 12.53 7.66 28.39
N ILE A 486 11.52 8.54 28.38
CA ILE A 486 11.71 9.96 28.73
C ILE A 486 12.20 10.11 30.17
N ALA A 487 11.61 9.34 31.10
CA ALA A 487 12.01 9.35 32.51
C ALA A 487 13.46 8.87 32.72
N SER A 488 13.93 7.89 31.94
CA SER A 488 15.32 7.40 32.05
C SER A 488 16.33 8.46 31.57
N TYR A 489 16.04 9.19 30.48
CA TYR A 489 16.87 10.31 30.02
C TYR A 489 16.90 11.46 31.02
N LEU A 490 15.76 11.85 31.58
CA LEU A 490 15.67 12.91 32.59
C LEU A 490 16.38 12.52 33.91
N GLY A 491 16.28 11.25 34.31
CA GLY A 491 17.00 10.71 35.46
C GLY A 491 18.52 10.69 35.25
N ALA A 492 18.98 10.35 34.05
CA ALA A 492 20.40 10.41 33.69
C ALA A 492 20.94 11.85 33.67
N ALA A 493 20.15 12.81 33.21
CA ALA A 493 20.51 14.23 33.23
C ALA A 493 20.59 14.80 34.66
N ARG A 494 19.72 14.35 35.57
CA ARG A 494 19.76 14.72 37.00
C ARG A 494 20.94 14.11 37.78
N ARG A 495 21.48 12.96 37.35
CA ARG A 495 22.67 12.34 37.98
C ARG A 495 24.01 12.91 37.48
N ARG A 496 23.98 13.73 36.41
CA ARG A 496 25.16 14.40 35.83
C ARG A 496 25.32 15.86 36.29
N ARG A 497 24.34 16.40 37.01
CA ARG A 497 24.44 17.63 37.79
C ARG A 497 24.66 17.24 39.24
#